data_AF-A0A0L6V5P5-F1
#
_entry.id   AF-A0A0L6V5P5-F1
#
_cell.length_a   1.000
_cell.length_b   1.000
_cell.length_c   1.000
_cell.angle_alpha   90.00
_cell.angle_beta   90.00
_cell.angle_gamma   90.00
#
_symmetry.space_group_name_H-M   'P 1'
#
loop_
_entity.id
_entity.type
_entity.pdbx_description
1 polymer ?
#
loop_
_entity_poly.entity_id
_entity_poly.type
_entity_poly.pdbx_seq_one_letter_code
_entity_poly.pdbx_strand_id
1 'polypeptide(L)'
;MATVSTQPIPNTLNQSYLPIKLKPLIIYSDTYQVPQLIFQAYKTDGTYLGLDELLQTDIFHQAKFGIKEEQEYPINLINPSNDCSSQPNHKPASHSTSGGGEDPAIQLPILTRIIYPIDNQLYWALHPCNTQDVLKEILNHNPAQLPQPLQIIECFFSLLASLVKF
;
A
#
# COMPACT_ATOMS: atom_id res chain seq x y z
N MET A 1 52.07 8.54 -23.43
CA MET A 1 50.67 9.01 -23.32
C MET A 1 49.81 7.83 -22.91
N ALA A 2 49.28 7.87 -21.68
CA ALA A 2 48.04 7.22 -21.24
C ALA A 2 47.91 7.45 -19.72
N THR A 3 47.35 8.59 -19.34
CA THR A 3 46.98 8.90 -17.95
C THR A 3 45.66 8.18 -17.65
N VAL A 4 45.72 7.18 -16.78
CA VAL A 4 44.53 6.49 -16.24
C VAL A 4 43.85 7.45 -15.27
N SER A 5 42.71 7.99 -15.69
CA SER A 5 41.84 8.85 -14.88
C SER A 5 40.98 7.97 -13.99
N THR A 6 41.36 7.82 -12.73
CA THR A 6 40.56 7.13 -11.71
C THR A 6 39.44 8.08 -11.28
N GLN A 7 38.22 7.87 -11.79
CA GLN A 7 37.05 8.56 -11.27
C GLN A 7 36.73 8.08 -9.84
N PRO A 8 36.39 8.98 -8.90
CA PRO A 8 36.01 8.58 -7.55
C PRO A 8 34.63 7.90 -7.57
N ILE A 9 34.59 6.68 -7.04
CA ILE A 9 33.37 5.94 -6.75
C ILE A 9 32.56 6.77 -5.74
N PRO A 10 31.28 7.10 -6.00
CA PRO A 10 30.46 7.79 -5.02
C PRO A 10 30.23 6.88 -3.80
N ASN A 11 30.78 7.28 -2.64
CA ASN A 11 30.55 6.62 -1.36
C ASN A 11 29.07 6.76 -0.94
N THR A 12 28.25 5.78 -1.25
CA THR A 12 26.85 5.67 -0.81
C THR A 12 26.75 5.02 0.58
N LEU A 13 27.33 5.64 1.60
CA LEU A 13 27.23 5.17 2.99
C LEU A 13 27.11 6.37 3.93
N ASN A 14 25.91 6.96 4.00
CA ASN A 14 25.41 7.76 5.14
C ASN A 14 23.99 8.27 4.81
N GLN A 15 23.01 7.37 4.65
CA GLN A 15 21.62 7.78 4.74
C GLN A 15 21.25 7.85 6.23
N SER A 16 21.10 9.07 6.73
CA SER A 16 20.57 9.32 8.07
C SER A 16 19.06 9.09 8.06
N TYR A 17 18.58 8.06 8.73
CA TYR A 17 17.15 7.85 8.95
C TYR A 17 16.65 8.84 10.00
N LEU A 18 15.56 9.54 9.69
CA LEU A 18 14.86 10.39 10.66
C LEU A 18 13.72 9.58 11.29
N PRO A 19 13.66 9.47 12.63
CA PRO A 19 12.59 8.75 13.28
C PRO A 19 11.26 9.50 13.10
N ILE A 20 10.19 8.75 12.91
CA ILE A 20 8.81 9.24 12.87
C ILE A 20 8.01 8.61 14.00
N LYS A 21 6.88 9.22 14.34
CA LYS A 21 5.92 8.65 15.30
C LYS A 21 4.72 8.12 14.54
N LEU A 22 4.41 6.84 14.72
CA LEU A 22 3.23 6.20 14.14
C LEU A 22 2.18 5.97 15.24
N LYS A 23 0.93 6.33 14.96
CA LYS A 23 -0.23 6.06 15.83
C LYS A 23 -1.23 5.18 15.08
N PRO A 24 -1.09 3.85 15.13
CA PRO A 24 -1.99 2.92 14.45
C PRO A 24 -3.26 2.64 15.29
N LEU A 25 -4.40 2.52 14.62
CA LEU A 25 -5.68 2.08 15.18
C LEU A 25 -6.26 1.00 14.26
N ILE A 26 -6.77 -0.07 14.86
CA ILE A 26 -7.56 -1.07 14.14
C ILE A 26 -9.03 -0.78 14.41
N ILE A 27 -9.79 -0.56 13.34
CA ILE A 27 -11.23 -0.34 13.40
C ILE A 27 -11.97 -1.46 12.65
N TYR A 28 -13.25 -1.62 12.94
CA TYR A 28 -14.11 -2.47 12.12
C TYR A 28 -14.73 -1.62 11.01
N SER A 29 -14.64 -2.08 9.77
CA SER A 29 -15.30 -1.42 8.64
C SER A 29 -16.71 -2.00 8.48
N ASP A 30 -17.74 -1.24 8.85
CA ASP A 30 -19.14 -1.68 8.74
C ASP A 30 -19.54 -2.02 7.30
N THR A 31 -19.00 -1.28 6.31
CA THR A 31 -19.27 -1.48 4.89
C THR A 31 -18.72 -2.81 4.36
N TYR A 32 -17.49 -3.16 4.77
CA TYR A 32 -16.77 -4.33 4.23
C TYR A 32 -16.76 -5.53 5.19
N GLN A 33 -17.28 -5.34 6.40
CA GLN A 33 -17.37 -6.34 7.45
C GLN A 33 -16.03 -6.99 7.82
N VAL A 34 -14.94 -6.22 7.76
CA VAL A 34 -13.57 -6.68 8.04
C VAL A 34 -12.83 -5.66 8.92
N PRO A 35 -11.78 -6.08 9.64
CA PRO A 35 -10.86 -5.15 10.28
C PRO A 35 -10.16 -4.25 9.26
N GLN A 36 -9.87 -3.02 9.66
CA GLN A 36 -9.21 -2.01 8.84
C GLN A 36 -8.16 -1.28 9.67
N LEU A 37 -6.96 -1.11 9.10
CA LEU A 37 -5.90 -0.29 9.69
C LEU A 37 -6.10 1.17 9.27
N ILE A 38 -6.19 2.05 10.26
CA ILE A 38 -6.08 3.50 10.10
C ILE A 38 -4.93 4.00 10.97
N PHE A 39 -4.23 5.04 10.55
CA PHE A 39 -3.10 5.56 11.32
C PHE A 39 -2.84 7.04 11.07
N GLN A 40 -2.15 7.65 12.01
CA GLN A 40 -1.52 8.96 11.85
C GLN A 40 -0.01 8.79 11.94
N ALA A 41 0.72 9.53 11.12
CA ALA A 41 2.18 9.57 11.16
C ALA A 41 2.63 11.01 11.39
N TYR A 42 3.64 11.18 12.23
CA TYR A 42 4.16 12.49 12.64
C TYR A 42 5.68 12.55 12.55
N LYS A 43 6.21 13.73 12.22
CA LYS A 43 7.63 14.03 12.35
C LYS A 43 8.00 14.16 13.82
N THR A 44 9.29 14.28 14.11
CA THR A 44 9.80 14.49 15.47
C THR A 44 9.27 15.77 16.11
N ASP A 45 9.01 16.80 15.31
CA ASP A 45 8.44 18.08 15.72
C ASP A 45 6.91 18.05 15.99
N GLY A 46 6.26 16.91 15.72
CA GLY A 46 4.81 16.72 15.91
C GLY A 46 3.94 17.14 14.74
N THR A 47 4.51 17.60 13.62
CA THR A 47 3.74 17.87 12.40
C THR A 47 3.32 16.56 11.72
N TYR A 48 2.14 16.56 11.09
CA TYR A 48 1.64 15.40 10.34
C TYR A 48 2.48 15.15 9.09
N LEU A 49 2.71 13.86 8.78
CA LEU A 49 3.30 13.46 7.50
C LEU A 49 2.25 13.56 6.38
N GLY A 50 2.58 14.35 5.37
CA GLY A 50 1.86 14.39 4.10
C GLY A 50 2.02 13.09 3.30
N LEU A 51 1.34 12.99 2.14
CA LEU A 51 1.41 11.78 1.31
C LEU A 51 2.84 11.55 0.79
N ASP A 52 3.44 12.58 0.21
CA ASP A 52 4.76 12.50 -0.42
C ASP A 52 5.84 12.12 0.61
N GLU A 53 5.75 12.71 1.80
CA GLU A 53 6.64 12.40 2.92
C GLU A 53 6.44 10.97 3.41
N LEU A 54 5.19 10.51 3.50
CA LEU A 54 4.84 9.16 3.91
C LEU A 54 5.36 8.10 2.93
N LEU A 55 5.33 8.37 1.62
CA LEU A 55 5.86 7.44 0.61
C LEU A 55 7.39 7.38 0.59
N GLN A 56 8.06 8.41 1.09
CA GLN A 56 9.50 8.42 1.27
C GLN A 56 9.94 7.69 2.55
N THR A 57 9.00 7.31 3.41
CA THR A 57 9.30 6.50 4.60
C THR A 57 9.47 5.03 4.25
N ASP A 58 10.05 4.30 5.18
CA ASP A 58 10.20 2.84 5.14
C ASP A 58 9.05 2.10 5.84
N ILE A 59 7.96 2.80 6.22
CA ILE A 59 6.78 2.24 6.90
C ILE A 59 6.18 1.10 6.08
N PHE A 60 6.10 1.26 4.76
CA PHE A 60 5.60 0.18 3.92
C PHE A 60 6.75 -0.73 3.55
N HIS A 61 6.49 -2.04 3.56
CA HIS A 61 7.34 -2.93 2.79
C HIS A 61 7.25 -2.47 1.34
N GLN A 62 8.33 -1.88 0.82
CA GLN A 62 8.56 -1.84 -0.61
C GLN A 62 8.48 -3.31 -1.03
N ALA A 63 7.34 -3.71 -1.58
CA ALA A 63 7.32 -4.99 -2.23
C ALA A 63 8.50 -4.94 -3.20
N LYS A 64 9.24 -6.04 -3.33
CA LYS A 64 9.91 -6.33 -4.60
C LYS A 64 8.80 -6.59 -5.63
N PHE A 65 8.00 -5.55 -5.85
CA PHE A 65 7.27 -5.19 -7.03
C PHE A 65 8.21 -5.52 -8.18
N GLY A 66 7.89 -6.60 -8.89
CA GLY A 66 8.85 -7.34 -9.70
C GLY A 66 9.67 -6.45 -10.61
N ILE A 67 10.99 -6.59 -10.57
CA ILE A 67 11.80 -6.30 -11.74
C ILE A 67 11.46 -7.39 -12.76
N LYS A 68 10.38 -7.16 -13.50
CA LYS A 68 10.38 -7.28 -14.96
C LYS A 68 9.87 -5.95 -15.48
N GLU A 69 10.59 -5.45 -16.47
CA GLU A 69 10.42 -4.16 -17.11
C GLU A 69 8.96 -3.80 -17.40
N GLU A 70 8.64 -2.52 -17.26
CA GLU A 70 7.47 -1.85 -17.87
C GLU A 70 6.08 -2.36 -17.45
N GLN A 71 5.80 -2.40 -16.16
CA GLN A 71 4.44 -2.18 -15.66
C GLN A 71 4.43 -1.07 -14.62
N GLU A 72 3.98 0.09 -15.08
CA GLU A 72 3.60 1.25 -14.29
C GLU A 72 2.65 0.80 -13.17
N TYR A 73 3.16 0.77 -11.94
CA TYR A 73 2.42 0.30 -10.77
C TYR A 73 1.15 1.11 -10.54
N PRO A 74 0.02 0.50 -10.13
CA PRO A 74 -1.08 1.26 -9.58
C PRO A 74 -0.73 1.68 -8.14
N ILE A 75 0.18 2.64 -8.00
CA ILE A 75 0.06 3.64 -6.95
C ILE A 75 -0.69 4.79 -7.63
N ASN A 76 -2.00 4.90 -7.38
CA ASN A 76 -2.79 6.06 -7.83
C ASN A 76 -2.41 7.30 -7.00
N LEU A 77 -1.15 7.71 -7.08
CA LEU A 77 -0.75 9.07 -6.78
C LEU A 77 -0.88 9.88 -8.06
N ILE A 78 -1.77 10.88 -8.00
CA ILE A 78 -1.88 11.93 -9.01
C ILE A 78 -0.50 12.56 -9.17
N ASN A 79 0.12 12.40 -10.33
CA ASN A 79 1.29 13.19 -10.72
C ASN A 79 0.88 14.67 -10.80
N PRO A 80 1.46 15.59 -9.99
CA PRO A 80 1.29 17.01 -10.21
C PRO A 80 2.31 17.44 -11.27
N SER A 81 2.13 16.95 -12.50
CA SER A 81 2.79 17.54 -13.67
C SER A 81 1.71 18.16 -14.53
N ASN A 82 1.75 19.49 -14.58
CA ASN A 82 1.10 20.29 -15.60
C ASN A 82 1.32 19.64 -16.98
N ASP A 83 0.24 19.26 -17.65
CA ASP A 83 -0.06 19.87 -18.94
C ASP A 83 -1.52 19.65 -19.35
N CYS A 84 -2.18 20.80 -19.48
CA CYS A 84 -3.48 20.95 -20.10
C CYS A 84 -3.24 20.98 -21.61
N SER A 85 -3.62 19.93 -22.36
CA SER A 85 -4.24 20.07 -23.70
C SER A 85 -4.44 18.74 -24.44
N SER A 86 -5.60 18.67 -25.11
CA SER A 86 -5.97 17.84 -26.28
C SER A 86 -6.34 16.35 -26.10
N GLN A 87 -7.67 16.12 -26.04
CA GLN A 87 -8.41 14.98 -26.61
C GLN A 87 -8.15 14.81 -28.14
N PRO A 88 -8.52 13.69 -28.85
CA PRO A 88 -9.76 12.89 -28.66
C PRO A 88 -9.77 11.37 -28.97
N ASN A 89 -10.86 10.72 -28.49
CA ASN A 89 -11.58 9.53 -29.00
C ASN A 89 -10.90 8.14 -29.12
N HIS A 90 -11.44 7.12 -28.42
CA HIS A 90 -12.25 6.04 -29.02
C HIS A 90 -12.96 5.15 -27.96
N LYS A 91 -14.12 4.64 -28.38
CA LYS A 91 -15.22 3.93 -27.68
C LYS A 91 -14.86 2.66 -26.85
N PRO A 92 -15.77 2.19 -25.97
CA PRO A 92 -15.57 1.08 -25.06
C PRO A 92 -15.95 -0.27 -25.69
N ALA A 93 -15.19 -1.33 -25.38
CA ALA A 93 -15.59 -2.70 -25.70
C ALA A 93 -15.06 -3.66 -24.64
N SER A 94 -15.98 -4.10 -23.78
CA SER A 94 -15.94 -5.37 -23.08
C SER A 94 -15.82 -6.52 -24.09
N HIS A 95 -14.79 -7.36 -24.01
CA HIS A 95 -14.85 -8.74 -24.49
C HIS A 95 -13.81 -9.60 -23.76
N SER A 96 -14.32 -10.67 -23.15
CA SER A 96 -13.66 -11.76 -22.44
C SER A 96 -13.10 -12.83 -23.39
N THR A 97 -12.32 -13.76 -22.80
CA THR A 97 -11.81 -15.08 -23.30
C THR A 97 -10.41 -15.01 -23.97
N SER A 98 -9.37 -15.82 -23.68
CA SER A 98 -9.27 -17.19 -23.15
C SER A 98 -7.85 -17.55 -22.62
N GLY A 99 -7.76 -18.39 -21.58
CA GLY A 99 -6.83 -19.54 -21.58
C GLY A 99 -5.37 -19.36 -21.15
N GLY A 100 -5.15 -19.07 -19.87
CA GLY A 100 -3.87 -19.22 -19.17
C GLY A 100 -4.11 -18.81 -17.72
N GLY A 101 -4.05 -19.75 -16.77
CA GLY A 101 -4.45 -19.53 -15.37
C GLY A 101 -3.50 -18.58 -14.65
N GLU A 102 -3.65 -17.29 -14.89
CA GLU A 102 -3.14 -16.23 -14.04
C GLU A 102 -4.21 -16.03 -12.97
N ASP A 103 -4.01 -16.58 -11.77
CA ASP A 103 -4.82 -16.19 -10.61
C ASP A 103 -4.80 -14.66 -10.56
N PRO A 104 -5.96 -13.99 -10.49
CA PRO A 104 -6.00 -12.53 -10.47
C PRO A 104 -5.24 -12.08 -9.24
N ALA A 105 -4.02 -11.60 -9.44
CA ALA A 105 -3.14 -11.19 -8.36
C ALA A 105 -3.91 -10.23 -7.46
N ILE A 106 -4.14 -10.62 -6.21
CA ILE A 106 -4.89 -9.79 -5.28
C ILE A 106 -4.10 -8.50 -5.10
N GLN A 107 -4.67 -7.41 -5.58
CA GLN A 107 -4.06 -6.10 -5.48
C GLN A 107 -4.08 -5.64 -4.02
N LEU A 108 -2.92 -5.22 -3.54
CA LEU A 108 -2.73 -4.76 -2.17
C LEU A 108 -3.59 -3.51 -1.88
N PRO A 109 -3.97 -3.29 -0.62
CA PRO A 109 -4.91 -2.23 -0.26
C PRO A 109 -4.35 -0.84 -0.57
N ILE A 110 -5.17 -0.04 -1.25
CA ILE A 110 -4.86 1.34 -1.63
C ILE A 110 -4.80 2.19 -0.37
N LEU A 111 -3.78 3.06 -0.28
CA LEU A 111 -3.71 4.07 0.78
C LEU A 111 -4.70 5.20 0.50
N THR A 112 -5.57 5.49 1.46
CA THR A 112 -6.62 6.51 1.36
C THR A 112 -6.60 7.43 2.56
N ARG A 113 -7.26 8.61 2.46
CA ARG A 113 -7.53 9.48 3.62
C ARG A 113 -8.97 9.34 4.05
N ILE A 114 -9.18 9.27 5.36
CA ILE A 114 -10.51 9.27 5.97
C ILE A 114 -10.56 10.24 7.16
N ILE A 115 -11.77 10.63 7.55
CA ILE A 115 -12.03 11.29 8.83
C ILE A 115 -12.54 10.22 9.79
N TYR A 116 -11.88 10.06 10.94
CA TYR A 116 -12.33 9.10 11.94
C TYR A 116 -13.50 9.67 12.76
N PRO A 117 -14.67 9.01 12.83
CA PRO A 117 -15.87 9.62 13.41
C PRO A 117 -15.78 9.95 14.90
N ILE A 118 -14.91 9.28 15.66
CA ILE A 118 -14.84 9.45 17.12
C ILE A 118 -14.17 10.76 17.53
N ASP A 119 -13.09 11.13 16.85
CA ASP A 119 -12.30 12.32 17.19
C ASP A 119 -12.30 13.40 16.09
N ASN A 120 -12.98 13.13 14.98
CA ASN A 120 -13.09 14.01 13.81
C ASN A 120 -11.72 14.44 13.26
N GLN A 121 -10.70 13.59 13.40
CA GLN A 121 -9.36 13.84 12.87
C GLN A 121 -9.13 13.11 11.54
N LEU A 122 -8.16 13.60 10.77
CA LEU A 122 -7.70 12.95 9.55
C LEU A 122 -6.78 11.79 9.86
N TYR A 123 -7.02 10.68 9.18
CA TYR A 123 -6.23 9.46 9.25
C TYR A 123 -5.88 8.98 7.84
N TRP A 124 -4.70 8.36 7.73
CA TRP A 124 -4.38 7.47 6.62
C TRP A 124 -5.05 6.12 6.87
N ALA A 125 -5.53 5.48 5.81
CA ALA A 125 -6.23 4.21 5.92
C ALA A 125 -5.80 3.27 4.80
N LEU A 126 -5.54 2.02 5.15
CA LEU A 126 -5.49 0.94 4.16
C LEU A 126 -6.92 0.59 3.79
N HIS A 127 -7.28 0.75 2.51
CA HIS A 127 -8.64 0.54 2.06
C HIS A 127 -9.02 -0.96 2.14
N PRO A 128 -10.14 -1.33 2.77
CA PRO A 128 -10.42 -2.72 3.13
C PRO A 128 -11.06 -3.56 2.00
N CYS A 129 -11.25 -3.00 0.79
CA CYS A 129 -12.03 -3.64 -0.27
C CYS A 129 -11.57 -5.05 -0.65
N ASN A 130 -10.26 -5.30 -0.64
CA ASN A 130 -9.69 -6.61 -1.00
C ASN A 130 -9.38 -7.46 0.24
N THR A 131 -9.47 -6.89 1.44
CA THR A 131 -9.14 -7.59 2.68
C THR A 131 -10.06 -8.78 2.90
N GLN A 132 -11.34 -8.68 2.54
CA GLN A 132 -12.28 -9.78 2.72
C GLN A 132 -11.90 -11.01 1.88
N ASP A 133 -11.49 -10.81 0.63
CA ASP A 133 -11.13 -11.90 -0.27
C ASP A 133 -9.80 -12.54 0.15
N VAL A 134 -8.82 -11.73 0.54
CA VAL A 134 -7.55 -12.22 1.12
C VAL A 134 -7.77 -13.05 2.37
N LEU A 135 -8.59 -12.54 3.31
CA LEU A 135 -8.87 -13.28 4.55
C LEU A 135 -9.59 -14.59 4.26
N LYS A 136 -10.55 -14.60 3.32
CA LYS A 136 -11.23 -15.83 2.89
C LYS A 136 -10.22 -16.82 2.33
N GLU A 137 -9.34 -16.39 1.43
CA GLU A 137 -8.31 -17.25 0.83
C GLU A 137 -7.41 -17.88 1.91
N ILE A 138 -6.87 -17.06 2.82
CA ILE A 138 -5.95 -17.53 3.86
C ILE A 138 -6.68 -18.44 4.86
N LEU A 139 -7.94 -18.15 5.21
CA LEU A 139 -8.69 -18.93 6.19
C LEU A 139 -9.34 -20.19 5.60
N ASN A 140 -9.33 -20.41 4.28
CA ASN A 140 -10.03 -21.50 3.60
C ASN A 140 -9.40 -22.89 3.77
N HIS A 141 -8.69 -23.14 4.86
CA HIS A 141 -8.03 -24.42 5.13
C HIS A 141 -9.04 -25.53 5.49
N ASN A 142 -10.30 -25.17 5.83
CA ASN A 142 -11.39 -26.12 6.03
C ASN A 142 -12.77 -25.49 5.74
N PRO A 143 -13.37 -25.73 4.55
CA PRO A 143 -14.63 -25.08 4.16
C PRO A 143 -15.85 -25.49 5.00
N ALA A 144 -15.73 -26.54 5.82
CA ALA A 144 -16.80 -27.02 6.68
C ALA A 144 -16.89 -26.28 8.03
N GLN A 145 -15.90 -25.45 8.37
CA GLN A 145 -15.83 -24.75 9.65
C GLN A 145 -15.75 -23.24 9.44
N LEU A 146 -16.70 -22.51 10.03
CA LEU A 146 -16.63 -21.04 10.05
C LEU A 146 -15.39 -20.61 10.85
N PRO A 147 -14.56 -19.70 10.34
CA PRO A 147 -13.41 -19.21 11.09
C PRO A 147 -13.86 -18.53 12.39
N GLN A 148 -13.15 -18.84 13.48
CA GLN A 148 -13.36 -18.18 14.76
C GLN A 148 -12.93 -16.70 14.66
N PRO A 149 -13.61 -15.76 15.36
CA PRO A 149 -13.22 -14.35 15.33
C PRO A 149 -11.74 -14.09 15.63
N LEU A 150 -11.15 -14.87 16.53
CA LEU A 150 -9.73 -14.77 16.86
C LEU A 150 -8.83 -15.08 15.65
N GLN A 151 -9.16 -16.10 14.87
CA GLN A 151 -8.40 -16.49 13.67
C GLN A 151 -8.46 -15.39 12.60
N ILE A 152 -9.59 -14.71 12.48
CA ILE A 152 -9.74 -13.55 11.58
C ILE A 152 -8.79 -12.44 11.98
N ILE A 153 -8.72 -12.12 13.29
CA ILE A 153 -7.84 -11.08 13.81
C ILE A 153 -6.36 -11.47 13.64
N GLU A 154 -5.97 -12.70 13.95
CA GLU A 154 -4.60 -13.21 13.77
C GLU A 154 -4.16 -13.17 12.30
N CYS A 155 -5.04 -13.62 11.41
CA CYS A 155 -4.81 -13.58 9.96
C CYS A 155 -4.68 -12.14 9.47
N PHE A 156 -5.55 -11.24 9.94
CA PHE A 156 -5.47 -9.82 9.60
C PHE A 156 -4.17 -9.17 10.08
N PHE A 157 -3.69 -9.44 11.30
CA PHE A 157 -2.39 -8.95 11.76
C PHE A 157 -1.23 -9.51 10.94
N SER A 158 -1.31 -10.77 10.52
CA SER A 158 -0.30 -11.37 9.62
C SER A 158 -0.26 -10.66 8.27
N LEU A 159 -1.43 -10.34 7.70
CA LEU A 159 -1.53 -9.53 6.49
C LEU A 159 -0.95 -8.14 6.71
N LEU A 160 -1.28 -7.45 7.81
CA LEU A 160 -0.71 -6.13 8.11
C LEU A 160 0.81 -6.17 8.26
N ALA A 161 1.36 -7.18 8.93
CA ALA A 161 2.80 -7.36 9.11
C ALA A 161 3.54 -7.59 7.78
N SER A 162 2.86 -8.11 6.75
CA SER A 162 3.43 -8.19 5.39
C SER A 162 3.43 -6.87 4.62
N LEU A 163 2.60 -5.89 5.04
CA LEU A 163 2.40 -4.62 4.35
C LEU A 163 3.13 -3.46 5.04
N VAL A 164 3.13 -3.47 6.36
CA VAL A 164 3.57 -2.36 7.21
C VAL A 164 4.64 -2.84 8.18
N LYS A 165 5.75 -2.12 8.22
CA LYS A 165 6.79 -2.21 9.24
C LYS A 165 6.32 -1.41 10.45
N PHE A 166 6.06 -2.13 11.54
CA PHE A 166 5.75 -1.55 12.85
C PHE A 166 7.02 -1.36 13.68
#